data_AF-A0A1Z9JWQ1-F1
#
_entry.id   AF-A0A1Z9JWQ1-F1
#
_cell.length_a   1.000
_cell.length_b   1.000
_cell.length_c   1.000
_cell.angle_alpha   90.00
_cell.angle_beta   90.00
_cell.angle_gamma   90.00
#
_symmetry.space_group_name_H-M   'P 1'
#
loop_
_entity.id
_entity.type
_entity.pdbx_description
1 polymer ?
#
loop_
_entity_poly.entity_id
_entity_poly.type
_entity_poly.pdbx_seq_one_letter_code
_entity_poly.pdbx_strand_id
1 'polypeptide(L)' 'MKCFLKFITSTILLTNIIFSQKKTLDSVQKLDEVILKANTILGSKYVAKNRTGASYYLSEDDLSKFGNTDINRALRS' A
#
# COMPACT_ATOMS: atom_id res chain seq x y z
N MET A 1 24.79 -62.85 -11.27
CA MET A 1 25.45 -61.51 -11.37
C MET A 1 24.63 -60.48 -12.14
N LYS A 2 24.07 -60.82 -13.32
CA LYS A 2 23.28 -59.88 -14.15
C LYS A 2 22.01 -59.32 -13.46
N CYS A 3 21.33 -60.09 -12.61
CA CYS A 3 20.17 -59.61 -11.84
C CYS A 3 20.56 -58.57 -10.78
N PHE A 4 21.75 -58.69 -10.18
CA PHE A 4 22.23 -57.74 -9.18
C PHE A 4 22.52 -56.38 -9.80
N LEU A 5 23.08 -56.37 -11.02
CA LEU A 5 23.33 -55.16 -11.80
C LEU A 5 22.01 -54.46 -12.21
N LYS A 6 20.95 -55.23 -12.52
CA LYS A 6 19.62 -54.68 -12.82
C LYS A 6 18.96 -54.01 -11.60
N PHE A 7 19.18 -54.55 -10.40
CA PHE A 7 18.70 -53.93 -9.15
C PHE A 7 19.36 -52.57 -8.91
N ILE A 8 20.68 -52.49 -9.11
CA ILE A 8 21.45 -51.25 -8.96
C ILE A 8 20.98 -50.17 -9.94
N THR A 9 20.72 -50.54 -11.20
CA THR A 9 20.20 -49.58 -12.19
C THR A 9 18.79 -49.10 -11.87
N SER A 10 17.96 -49.96 -11.24
CA SER A 10 16.60 -49.60 -10.85
C SER A 10 16.57 -48.64 -9.67
N THR A 11 17.49 -48.77 -8.70
CA THR A 11 17.61 -47.82 -7.59
C THR A 11 18.14 -46.47 -8.05
N ILE A 12 19.03 -46.43 -9.04
CA ILE A 12 19.52 -45.17 -9.64
C ILE A 12 18.40 -44.41 -10.36
N LEU A 13 17.44 -45.09 -11.00
CA LEU A 13 16.29 -44.40 -11.60
C LEU A 13 15.36 -43.78 -10.54
N LEU A 14 15.19 -44.44 -9.40
CA LEU A 14 14.26 -44.01 -8.35
C LEU A 14 14.75 -42.75 -7.61
N THR A 15 16.07 -42.60 -7.43
CA THR A 15 16.65 -41.45 -6.72
C THR A 15 16.53 -40.14 -7.50
N ASN A 16 16.56 -40.18 -8.84
CA ASN A 16 16.44 -38.99 -9.69
C ASN A 16 15.04 -38.36 -9.64
N ILE A 17 14.00 -39.17 -9.48
CA ILE A 17 12.60 -38.70 -9.38
C ILE A 17 12.38 -37.92 -8.08
N ILE A 18 13.05 -38.31 -6.99
CA ILE A 18 12.94 -37.65 -5.68
C ILE A 18 13.59 -36.26 -5.71
N PHE A 19 14.72 -36.10 -6.42
CA PHE A 19 15.40 -34.81 -6.52
C PHE A 19 14.66 -33.79 -7.40
N SER A 20 13.91 -34.28 -8.41
CA SER A 20 13.15 -33.41 -9.34
C SER A 20 11.94 -32.71 -8.71
N GLN A 21 11.49 -33.14 -7.53
CA GLN A 21 10.29 -32.58 -6.87
C GLN A 21 10.58 -31.49 -5.85
N LYS A 22 11.80 -30.93 -5.84
CA LYS A 22 12.09 -29.75 -5.01
C LYS A 22 11.55 -28.47 -5.66
N LYS A 23 10.23 -28.27 -5.57
CA LYS A 23 9.59 -27.02 -5.96
C LYS A 23 9.94 -25.96 -4.92
N THR A 24 10.73 -24.95 -5.31
CA THR A 24 10.95 -23.76 -4.49
C THR A 24 9.63 -23.02 -4.37
N LEU A 25 9.07 -22.98 -3.16
CA LEU A 25 7.89 -22.18 -2.89
C LEU A 25 8.35 -20.72 -2.83
N ASP A 26 7.75 -19.87 -3.67
CA ASP A 26 7.99 -18.44 -3.58
C ASP A 26 7.53 -17.92 -2.21
N SER A 27 8.28 -16.96 -1.67
CA SER A 27 7.97 -16.35 -0.38
C SER A 27 6.65 -15.58 -0.49
N VAL A 28 5.56 -16.15 0.04
CA VAL A 28 4.31 -15.41 0.25
C VAL A 28 4.50 -14.49 1.45
N GLN A 29 4.81 -13.21 1.17
CA GLN A 29 4.85 -12.18 2.21
C GLN A 29 3.44 -11.91 2.72
N LYS A 30 3.21 -12.17 4.01
CA LYS A 30 2.03 -11.67 4.71
C LYS A 30 2.27 -10.20 5.02
N LEU A 31 1.51 -9.33 4.36
CA LEU A 31 1.48 -7.90 4.66
C LEU A 31 0.47 -7.69 5.79
N ASP A 32 0.90 -7.06 6.88
CA ASP A 32 -0.01 -6.66 7.95
C ASP A 32 -0.82 -5.43 7.50
N GLU A 33 -2.11 -5.41 7.86
CA GLU A 33 -2.97 -4.28 7.58
C GLU A 33 -2.50 -3.07 8.39
N VAL A 34 -2.07 -2.01 7.69
CA VAL A 34 -1.77 -0.72 8.32
C VAL A 34 -3.04 0.13 8.27
N ILE A 35 -3.75 0.19 9.41
CA ILE A 35 -4.86 1.13 9.59
C ILE A 35 -4.27 2.53 9.73
N LEU A 36 -4.28 3.28 8.63
CA LEU A 36 -3.99 4.71 8.62
C LEU A 36 -5.11 5.44 9.38
N LYS A 37 -4.99 5.55 10.71
CA LYS A 37 -5.73 6.56 11.44
C LYS A 37 -5.26 7.90 10.87
N ALA A 38 -6.13 8.56 10.13
CA ALA A 38 -6.01 9.98 9.81
C ALA A 38 -6.11 10.79 11.11
N ASN A 39 -5.10 10.63 11.98
CA ASN A 39 -4.92 11.49 13.11
C ASN A 39 -4.46 12.79 12.49
N THR A 40 -5.42 13.68 12.26
CA THR A 40 -5.16 15.06 11.86
C THR A 40 -4.58 15.19 10.44
N ILE A 41 -5.43 15.03 9.41
CA ILE A 41 -5.29 15.98 8.29
C ILE A 41 -5.75 17.31 8.87
N LEU A 42 -4.78 18.14 9.25
CA LEU A 42 -4.95 19.45 9.89
C LEU A 42 -6.02 20.28 9.16
N GLY A 43 -7.22 20.35 9.73
CA GLY A 43 -8.32 21.15 9.22
C GLY A 43 -9.68 20.52 9.50
N SER A 44 -10.68 21.34 9.83
CA SER A 44 -12.05 20.86 10.04
C SER A 44 -12.52 20.03 8.83
N LYS A 45 -13.39 19.04 9.06
CA LYS A 45 -14.01 18.19 8.01
C LYS A 45 -14.57 19.00 6.82
N TYR A 46 -14.91 20.27 7.06
CA TYR A 46 -15.41 21.24 6.09
C TYR A 46 -14.32 21.88 5.21
N VAL A 47 -13.13 22.13 5.76
CA VAL A 47 -11.97 22.66 5.02
C VAL A 47 -11.44 21.64 4.01
N ALA A 48 -11.43 20.35 4.38
CA ALA A 48 -10.95 19.28 3.51
C ALA A 48 -11.95 18.92 2.39
N LYS A 49 -13.26 18.99 2.63
CA LYS A 49 -14.29 18.71 1.61
C LYS A 49 -14.38 19.78 0.52
N ASN A 50 -14.06 21.04 0.85
CA ASN A 50 -14.13 22.18 -0.07
C ASN A 50 -12.79 22.51 -0.75
N ARG A 51 -11.72 21.73 -0.48
CA ARG A 51 -10.46 21.78 -1.22
C ARG A 51 -10.53 20.85 -2.42
N THR A 52 -10.90 21.40 -3.57
CA THR A 52 -10.74 20.77 -4.88
C THR A 52 -9.57 21.45 -5.59
N GLY A 53 -8.41 20.81 -5.65
CA GLY A 53 -7.24 21.34 -6.36
C GLY A 53 -6.78 22.71 -5.82
N ALA A 54 -6.92 23.76 -6.63
CA ALA A 54 -6.47 25.13 -6.33
C ALA A 54 -7.49 25.98 -5.54
N SER A 55 -8.59 25.41 -5.05
CA SER A 55 -9.58 26.16 -4.25
C SER A 55 -9.20 26.25 -2.77
N TYR A 56 -9.33 27.44 -2.19
CA TYR A 56 -9.11 27.71 -0.77
C TYR A 56 -10.44 28.00 -0.07
N TYR A 57 -10.65 27.39 1.10
CA TYR A 57 -11.79 27.69 1.96
C TYR A 57 -11.44 28.84 2.91
N LEU A 58 -12.23 29.90 2.89
CA LEU A 58 -12.17 31.02 3.84
C LEU A 58 -13.27 30.83 4.89
N SER A 59 -12.88 30.78 6.17
CA SER A 59 -13.82 30.73 7.28
C SER A 59 -14.35 32.14 7.63
N GLU A 60 -15.45 32.21 8.39
CA GLU A 60 -15.97 33.49 8.90
C GLU A 60 -14.95 34.20 9.80
N ASP A 61 -14.19 33.44 10.61
CA ASP A 61 -13.11 33.96 11.44
C ASP A 61 -11.98 34.56 10.58
N ASP A 62 -11.66 33.95 9.44
CA ASP A 62 -10.66 34.47 8.51
C ASP A 62 -11.15 35.73 7.80
N LEU A 63 -12.42 35.77 7.41
CA LEU A 63 -13.03 36.95 6.80
C LEU A 63 -13.11 38.13 7.79
N SER A 64 -13.30 37.85 9.08
CA SER A 64 -13.35 38.86 10.14
C SER A 64 -12.05 39.64 10.28
N LYS A 65 -10.90 39.01 10.03
CA LYS A 65 -9.56 39.65 10.00
C LYS A 65 -9.47 40.72 8.90
N PHE A 66 -10.30 40.60 7.87
CA PHE A 66 -10.37 41.57 6.78
C PHE A 66 -11.51 42.59 6.93
N GLY A 67 -12.26 42.54 8.03
CA GLY A 67 -13.33 43.48 8.36
C GLY A 67 -14.67 43.15 7.73
N ASN A 68 -14.84 41.96 7.12
CA ASN A 68 -16.09 41.48 6.49
C ASN A 68 -16.71 42.38 5.40
N THR A 69 -16.08 43.49 5.05
CA THR A 69 -16.64 44.51 4.15
C THR A 69 -16.10 44.42 2.72
N ASP A 70 -14.94 43.80 2.52
CA ASP A 70 -14.30 43.69 1.21
C ASP A 70 -13.68 42.30 0.98
N ILE A 71 -14.34 41.50 0.14
CA ILE A 71 -13.89 40.16 -0.25
C ILE A 71 -12.65 40.20 -1.13
N ASN A 72 -12.43 41.26 -1.90
CA ASN A 72 -11.27 41.36 -2.79
C ASN A 72 -9.98 41.49 -1.99
N ARG A 73 -10.05 42.11 -0.81
CA ARG A 73 -8.93 42.17 0.14
C ARG A 73 -8.55 40.80 0.68
N ALA A 74 -9.54 39.94 0.94
CA ALA A 74 -9.34 38.58 1.42
C ALA A 74 -8.79 37.63 0.34
N LEU A 75 -9.08 37.89 -0.94
CA LEU A 75 -8.69 37.05 -2.08
C LEU A 75 -7.37 37.45 -2.76
N ARG A 76 -6.77 38.58 -2.41
CA ARG A 76 -5.54 39.12 -3.03
C ARG A 76 -4.22 38.51 -2.52
N SER A 77 -4.27 37.40 -1.76
CA SER A 77 -3.07 36.73 -1.21
C SER A 77 -2.32 35.89 -2.23
#